data_AF-A0A9Q5GA35-F1
#
_entry.id   AF-A0A9Q5GA35-F1
#
_cell.length_a   1.000
_cell.length_b   1.000
_cell.length_c   1.000
_cell.angle_alpha   90.00
_cell.angle_beta   90.00
_cell.angle_gamma   90.00
#
_symmetry.space_group_name_H-M   'P 1'
#
loop_
_entity.id
_entity.type
_entity.pdbx_description
1 polymer ?
#
loop_
_entity_poly.entity_id
_entity_poly.type
_entity_poly.pdbx_seq_one_letter_code
_entity_poly.pdbx_strand_id
1 'polypeptide(L)'
;MDVFHLNKKIKDRLCFAPELQGKLIYALEFKYDRDLVNTILNTAESKLIDELNTVQNHEHLARLRSYIDRRWDDIKPFKMRNLKVTKAIGSCESNHRKYTYRVKGQGKYWSKAGAEGMLRILTCIKNHDLEQWLNSDFETGKLISLELQAAARDSLKRRHETHIGIQHGALTTEVADGSYLSKFNRKLNHINY
;
A
#
# COMPACT_ATOMS: atom_id res chain seq x y z
N MET A 1 10.60 20.82 -4.42
CA MET A 1 9.20 20.40 -4.21
C MET A 1 8.63 19.82 -5.50
N ASP A 2 7.69 18.87 -5.41
CA ASP A 2 6.96 18.34 -6.56
C ASP A 2 5.80 19.28 -6.94
N VAL A 3 5.65 19.56 -8.23
CA VAL A 3 4.61 20.42 -8.84
C VAL A 3 3.22 19.99 -8.42
N PHE A 4 2.97 18.68 -8.32
CA PHE A 4 1.68 18.17 -7.88
C PHE A 4 1.30 18.69 -6.48
N HIS A 5 2.24 18.62 -5.54
CA HIS A 5 2.00 19.06 -4.16
C HIS A 5 1.86 20.57 -4.03
N LEU A 6 2.59 21.33 -4.85
CA LEU A 6 2.44 22.77 -4.92
C LEU A 6 1.04 23.14 -5.44
N ASN A 7 0.63 22.54 -6.56
CA ASN A 7 -0.68 22.78 -7.17
C ASN A 7 -1.82 22.36 -6.25
N LYS A 8 -1.67 21.23 -5.55
CA LYS A 8 -2.63 20.81 -4.52
C LYS A 8 -2.74 21.83 -3.39
N LYS A 9 -1.61 22.30 -2.84
CA LYS A 9 -1.62 23.36 -1.80
C LYS A 9 -2.29 24.64 -2.29
N ILE A 10 -2.03 25.06 -3.53
CA ILE A 10 -2.66 26.25 -4.11
C ILE A 10 -4.18 26.06 -4.16
N LYS A 11 -4.65 24.94 -4.73
CA LYS A 11 -6.09 24.64 -4.83
C LYS A 11 -6.78 24.55 -3.47
N ASP A 12 -6.12 23.90 -2.50
CA ASP A 12 -6.67 23.72 -1.14
C ASP A 12 -6.76 25.06 -0.37
N ARG A 13 -5.77 25.96 -0.54
CA ARG A 13 -5.67 27.21 0.23
C ARG A 13 -6.35 28.41 -0.46
N LEU A 14 -6.48 28.41 -1.78
CA LEU A 14 -7.24 29.39 -2.55
C LEU A 14 -8.61 28.83 -2.98
N CYS A 15 -9.21 27.95 -2.17
CA CYS A 15 -10.52 27.37 -2.48
C CYS A 15 -11.63 28.43 -2.61
N PHE A 16 -11.50 29.55 -1.88
CA PHE A 16 -12.42 30.69 -1.93
C PHE A 16 -12.23 31.61 -3.16
N ALA A 17 -11.13 31.47 -3.90
CA ALA A 17 -10.87 32.23 -5.13
C ALA A 17 -10.36 31.32 -6.28
N PRO A 18 -11.20 30.40 -6.79
CA PRO A 18 -10.81 29.42 -7.82
C PRO A 18 -10.22 30.06 -9.09
N GLU A 19 -10.70 31.23 -9.49
CA GLU A 19 -10.27 31.98 -10.66
C GLU A 19 -8.81 32.48 -10.57
N LEU A 20 -8.27 32.60 -9.35
CA LEU A 20 -6.89 33.02 -9.11
C LEU A 20 -5.93 31.82 -9.06
N GLN A 21 -6.42 30.60 -8.85
CA GLN A 21 -5.59 29.41 -8.71
C GLN A 21 -4.74 29.18 -9.97
N GLY A 22 -5.36 29.18 -11.15
CA GLY A 22 -4.65 28.99 -12.42
C GLY A 22 -3.61 30.09 -12.69
N LYS A 23 -3.92 31.34 -12.33
CA LYS A 23 -3.01 32.48 -12.47
C LYS A 23 -1.80 32.33 -11.55
N LEU A 24 -2.01 31.92 -10.30
CA LEU A 24 -0.92 31.71 -9.35
C LEU A 24 -0.02 30.53 -9.76
N ILE A 25 -0.62 29.43 -10.23
CA ILE A 25 0.13 28.29 -10.78
C ILE A 25 0.98 28.74 -11.95
N TYR A 26 0.41 29.52 -12.88
CA TYR A 26 1.16 30.06 -14.01
C TYR A 26 2.35 30.94 -13.57
N ALA A 27 2.10 31.85 -12.62
CA ALA A 27 3.12 32.75 -12.09
C ALA A 27 4.28 31.99 -11.41
N LEU A 28 4.00 30.91 -10.67
CA LEU A 28 5.01 30.11 -9.98
C LEU A 28 5.74 29.13 -10.91
N GLU A 29 5.01 28.39 -11.75
CA GLU A 29 5.55 27.25 -12.49
C GLU A 29 6.13 27.62 -13.87
N PHE A 30 5.69 28.74 -14.45
CA PHE A 30 6.06 29.12 -15.82
C PHE A 30 6.83 30.43 -15.88
N LYS A 31 6.40 31.45 -15.12
CA LYS A 31 7.08 32.76 -15.09
C LYS A 31 8.16 32.82 -14.01
N TYR A 32 7.92 32.17 -12.87
CA TYR A 32 8.73 32.27 -11.67
C TYR A 32 8.98 33.74 -11.26
N ASP A 33 7.89 34.49 -11.21
CA ASP A 33 7.88 35.94 -10.99
C ASP A 33 7.27 36.26 -9.63
N ARG A 34 8.08 36.83 -8.74
CA ARG A 34 7.70 37.11 -7.35
C ARG A 34 6.70 38.27 -7.25
N ASP A 35 6.82 39.27 -8.11
CA ASP A 35 5.94 40.44 -8.10
C ASP A 35 4.56 40.09 -8.64
N LEU A 36 4.51 39.27 -9.69
CA LEU A 36 3.25 38.73 -10.19
C LEU A 36 2.56 37.84 -9.15
N VAL A 37 3.32 36.99 -8.45
CA VAL A 37 2.80 36.17 -7.33
C VAL A 37 2.22 37.05 -6.24
N ASN A 38 2.95 38.07 -5.80
CA ASN A 38 2.49 39.00 -4.75
C ASN A 38 1.22 39.75 -5.19
N THR A 39 1.16 40.20 -6.43
CA THR A 39 -0.01 40.88 -6.99
C THR A 39 -1.26 39.97 -6.93
N ILE A 40 -1.11 38.70 -7.31
CA ILE A 40 -2.21 37.72 -7.27
C ILE A 40 -2.64 37.45 -5.82
N LEU A 41 -1.69 37.31 -4.88
CA LEU A 41 -2.01 37.07 -3.47
C LEU A 41 -2.66 38.29 -2.81
N ASN A 42 -2.22 39.51 -3.16
CA ASN A 42 -2.88 40.76 -2.74
C ASN A 42 -4.31 40.84 -3.29
N THR A 43 -4.52 40.43 -4.55
CA THR A 43 -5.86 40.38 -5.14
C THR A 43 -6.75 39.37 -4.41
N ALA A 44 -6.20 38.22 -4.02
CA ALA A 44 -6.91 37.23 -3.21
C ALA A 44 -7.27 37.78 -1.82
N GLU A 45 -6.39 38.59 -1.22
CA GLU A 45 -6.62 39.26 0.05
C GLU A 45 -7.77 40.28 -0.03
N SER A 46 -7.82 41.09 -1.09
CA SER A 46 -8.91 42.04 -1.31
C SER A 46 -10.29 41.38 -1.48
N LYS A 47 -10.33 40.08 -1.80
CA LYS A 47 -11.58 39.30 -1.88
C LYS A 47 -12.10 38.83 -0.53
N LEU A 48 -11.32 38.95 0.55
CA LEU A 48 -11.71 38.55 1.90
C LEU A 48 -12.60 39.59 2.57
N ILE A 49 -13.73 39.88 1.93
CA ILE A 49 -14.78 40.79 2.39
C ILE A 49 -16.10 40.03 2.56
N ASP A 50 -17.04 40.60 3.29
CA ASP A 50 -18.38 40.07 3.51
C ASP A 50 -18.39 38.57 3.89
N GLU A 51 -19.07 37.73 3.11
CA GLU A 51 -19.22 36.29 3.34
C GLU A 51 -17.88 35.53 3.29
N LEU A 52 -16.87 36.06 2.58
CA LEU A 52 -15.56 35.44 2.47
C LEU A 52 -14.60 35.87 3.59
N ASN A 53 -14.96 36.89 4.39
CA ASN A 53 -14.17 37.39 5.51
C ASN A 53 -14.24 36.44 6.72
N THR A 54 -13.64 35.26 6.57
CA THR A 54 -13.59 34.24 7.62
C THR A 54 -12.16 34.06 8.12
N VAL A 55 -12.01 33.76 9.41
CA VAL A 55 -10.71 33.43 10.01
C VAL A 55 -9.99 32.33 9.24
N GLN A 56 -10.75 31.34 8.75
CA GLN A 56 -10.21 30.22 7.97
C GLN A 56 -9.61 30.67 6.64
N ASN A 57 -10.27 31.58 5.90
CA ASN A 57 -9.76 32.06 4.62
C ASN A 57 -8.50 32.92 4.79
N HIS A 58 -8.48 33.78 5.83
CA HIS A 58 -7.28 34.53 6.22
C HIS A 58 -6.12 33.59 6.57
N GLU A 59 -6.38 32.55 7.36
CA GLU A 59 -5.37 31.57 7.74
C GLU A 59 -4.84 30.78 6.53
N HIS A 60 -5.72 30.41 5.60
CA HIS A 60 -5.32 29.75 4.36
C HIS A 60 -4.39 30.63 3.52
N LEU A 61 -4.72 31.90 3.35
CA LEU A 61 -3.92 32.85 2.59
C LEU A 61 -2.56 33.11 3.27
N ALA A 62 -2.55 33.34 4.58
CA ALA A 62 -1.33 33.54 5.36
C ALA A 62 -0.38 32.32 5.28
N ARG A 63 -0.93 31.11 5.42
CA ARG A 63 -0.17 29.86 5.26
C ARG A 63 0.39 29.70 3.86
N LEU A 64 -0.38 30.07 2.83
CA LEU A 64 0.06 29.97 1.45
C LEU A 64 1.21 30.95 1.17
N ARG A 65 1.09 32.22 1.58
CA ARG A 65 2.15 33.23 1.50
C ARG A 65 3.42 32.74 2.19
N SER A 66 3.33 32.40 3.47
CA SER A 66 4.46 31.90 4.28
C SER A 66 5.13 30.69 3.66
N TYR A 67 4.34 29.76 3.11
CA TYR A 67 4.87 28.59 2.42
C TYR A 67 5.66 28.96 1.17
N ILE A 68 5.10 29.83 0.31
CA ILE A 68 5.76 30.27 -0.93
C ILE A 68 7.04 31.03 -0.61
N ASP A 69 7.01 31.96 0.35
CA ASP A 69 8.18 32.76 0.72
C ASP A 69 9.33 31.89 1.22
N ARG A 70 9.04 30.99 2.15
CA ARG A 70 10.05 30.08 2.72
C ARG A 70 10.60 29.08 1.70
N ARG A 71 9.79 28.69 0.71
CA ARG A 71 10.13 27.64 -0.26
C ARG A 71 10.39 28.19 -1.67
N TRP A 72 10.65 29.49 -1.80
CA TRP A 72 10.79 30.13 -3.10
C TRP A 72 11.82 29.46 -4.00
N ASP A 73 13.03 29.22 -3.48
CA ASP A 73 14.11 28.56 -4.22
C ASP A 73 13.77 27.10 -4.55
N ASP A 74 13.06 26.42 -3.64
CA ASP A 74 12.61 25.03 -3.80
C ASP A 74 11.47 24.86 -4.81
N ILE A 75 10.72 25.95 -5.09
CA ILE A 75 9.60 25.99 -6.04
C ILE A 75 10.10 26.24 -7.47
N LYS A 76 11.29 26.85 -7.64
CA LYS A 76 11.86 27.21 -8.95
C LYS A 76 11.56 26.15 -10.03
N PRO A 77 10.96 26.48 -11.18
CA PRO A 77 10.60 25.48 -12.17
C PRO A 77 11.81 24.67 -12.63
N PHE A 78 11.64 23.35 -12.82
CA PHE A 78 12.74 22.46 -13.25
C PHE A 78 13.45 22.95 -14.52
N LYS A 79 12.69 23.49 -15.48
CA LYS A 79 13.21 24.05 -16.74
C LYS A 79 14.12 25.25 -16.54
N MET A 80 13.97 25.96 -15.42
CA MET A 80 14.78 27.11 -15.04
C MET A 80 15.89 26.74 -14.06
N ARG A 81 15.97 25.47 -13.64
CA ARG A 81 17.09 24.96 -12.87
C ARG A 81 18.15 24.44 -13.84
N ASN A 82 19.42 24.68 -13.51
CA ASN A 82 20.54 24.15 -14.27
C ASN A 82 20.74 22.64 -13.97
N LEU A 83 19.77 21.82 -14.38
CA LEU A 83 19.75 20.38 -14.14
C LEU A 83 19.92 19.62 -15.46
N LYS A 84 20.66 18.50 -15.42
CA LYS A 84 20.85 17.61 -16.57
C LYS A 84 19.55 16.92 -17.03
N VAL A 85 18.51 16.91 -16.19
CA VAL A 85 17.25 16.20 -16.42
C VAL A 85 16.13 17.19 -16.73
N THR A 86 15.48 17.02 -17.87
CA THR A 86 14.45 17.93 -18.41
C THR A 86 13.02 17.60 -17.95
N LYS A 87 12.77 16.37 -17.48
CA LYS A 87 11.48 15.91 -16.92
C LYS A 87 11.72 15.04 -15.69
N ALA A 88 11.22 15.48 -14.53
CA ALA A 88 11.26 14.70 -13.28
C ALA A 88 9.88 14.58 -12.60
N ILE A 89 8.89 15.32 -13.09
CA ILE A 89 7.68 15.64 -12.35
C ILE A 89 6.58 14.65 -12.72
N GLY A 90 6.13 13.89 -11.73
CA GLY A 90 5.23 12.74 -11.89
C GLY A 90 5.87 11.44 -11.39
N SER A 91 7.18 11.38 -11.19
CA SER A 91 7.83 10.15 -10.72
C SER A 91 7.45 9.81 -9.28
N CYS A 92 7.39 10.76 -8.35
CA CYS A 92 7.09 10.46 -6.95
C CYS A 92 5.61 10.09 -6.72
N GLU A 93 4.66 10.92 -7.15
CA GLU A 93 3.22 10.63 -6.95
C GLU A 93 2.76 9.44 -7.83
N SER A 94 3.16 9.34 -9.10
CA SER A 94 2.71 8.21 -9.94
C SER A 94 3.38 6.89 -9.52
N ASN A 95 4.62 6.93 -9.03
CA ASN A 95 5.28 5.71 -8.57
C ASN A 95 4.85 5.29 -7.17
N HIS A 96 4.42 6.20 -6.27
CA HIS A 96 4.02 5.78 -4.92
C HIS A 96 2.94 4.70 -4.99
N ARG A 97 1.99 4.80 -5.92
CA ARG A 97 0.91 3.81 -6.10
C ARG A 97 1.44 2.41 -6.38
N LYS A 98 2.50 2.30 -7.20
CA LYS A 98 3.16 1.02 -7.51
C LYS A 98 3.75 0.36 -6.27
N TYR A 99 4.30 1.17 -5.35
CA TYR A 99 4.87 0.69 -4.09
C TYR A 99 3.78 0.43 -3.04
N THR A 100 2.92 1.42 -2.77
CA THR A 100 1.95 1.39 -1.69
C THR A 100 0.87 0.33 -1.89
N TYR A 101 0.38 0.09 -3.11
CA TYR A 101 -0.70 -0.88 -3.31
C TYR A 101 -0.31 -2.31 -2.95
N ARG A 102 0.94 -2.68 -3.24
CA ARG A 102 1.48 -4.00 -2.92
C ARG A 102 1.82 -4.15 -1.43
N VAL A 103 2.05 -3.05 -0.73
CA VAL A 103 2.37 -3.04 0.71
C VAL A 103 1.11 -2.91 1.59
N LYS A 104 0.09 -2.15 1.15
CA LYS A 104 -1.12 -1.78 1.91
C LYS A 104 -2.23 -2.84 1.91
N GLY A 105 -2.28 -3.72 0.91
CA GLY A 105 -3.52 -4.42 0.53
C GLY A 105 -3.77 -5.83 1.07
N GLN A 106 -3.13 -6.29 2.15
CA GLN A 106 -3.18 -7.71 2.53
C GLN A 106 -3.40 -8.00 4.03
N GLY A 107 -3.79 -7.01 4.84
CA GLY A 107 -3.95 -7.21 6.29
C GLY A 107 -2.63 -7.58 7.01
N LYS A 108 -1.49 -7.41 6.34
CA LYS A 108 -0.16 -7.70 6.87
C LYS A 108 0.42 -6.45 7.52
N TYR A 109 0.83 -6.56 8.77
CA TYR A 109 1.72 -5.59 9.40
C TYR A 109 3.15 -5.95 9.02
N TRP A 110 3.80 -5.07 8.27
CA TRP A 110 5.19 -5.27 7.88
C TRP A 110 6.11 -4.75 9.00
N SER A 111 7.09 -5.56 9.40
CA SER A 111 8.26 -5.03 10.11
C SER A 111 9.02 -4.07 9.19
N LYS A 112 9.84 -3.18 9.75
CA LYS A 112 10.66 -2.25 8.96
C LYS A 112 11.50 -2.99 7.91
N ALA A 113 12.12 -4.11 8.30
CA ALA A 113 12.90 -4.96 7.41
C ALA A 113 12.05 -5.63 6.32
N GLY A 114 10.85 -6.12 6.67
CA GLY A 114 9.92 -6.71 5.70
C GLY A 114 9.41 -5.69 4.67
N ALA A 115 9.08 -4.48 5.12
CA ALA A 115 8.68 -3.39 4.24
C ALA A 115 9.81 -2.98 3.30
N GLU A 116 11.05 -2.89 3.82
CA GLU A 116 12.23 -2.59 3.02
C GLU A 116 12.51 -3.65 1.96
N GLY A 117 12.47 -4.94 2.34
CA GLY A 117 12.64 -6.05 1.39
C GLY A 117 11.62 -6.01 0.26
N MET A 118 10.35 -5.76 0.59
CA MET A 118 9.29 -5.63 -0.42
C MET A 118 9.53 -4.43 -1.34
N LEU A 119 9.95 -3.28 -0.79
CA LEU A 119 10.29 -2.09 -1.58
C LEU A 119 11.46 -2.35 -2.54
N ARG A 120 12.48 -3.10 -2.11
CA ARG A 120 13.60 -3.50 -2.97
C ARG A 120 13.12 -4.35 -4.15
N ILE A 121 12.30 -5.38 -3.89
CA ILE A 121 11.72 -6.21 -4.96
C ILE A 121 10.92 -5.38 -5.95
N LEU A 122 10.03 -4.50 -5.45
CA LEU A 122 9.20 -3.64 -6.32
C LEU A 122 10.04 -2.66 -7.13
N THR A 123 11.14 -2.17 -6.56
CA THR A 123 12.11 -1.33 -7.27
C THR A 123 12.77 -2.12 -8.39
N CYS A 124 13.14 -3.38 -8.13
CA CYS A 124 13.77 -4.19 -9.16
C CYS A 124 12.81 -4.53 -10.31
N ILE A 125 11.56 -4.86 -9.99
CA ILE A 125 10.50 -5.07 -11.00
C ILE A 125 10.33 -3.83 -11.87
N LYS A 126 10.36 -2.64 -11.27
CA LYS A 126 10.20 -1.38 -11.98
C LYS A 126 11.39 -1.06 -12.89
N ASN A 127 12.60 -1.41 -12.47
CA ASN A 127 13.83 -1.17 -13.22
C ASN A 127 14.15 -2.29 -14.22
N HIS A 128 13.33 -3.35 -14.28
CA HIS A 128 13.54 -4.53 -15.13
C HIS A 128 14.84 -5.29 -14.84
N ASP A 129 15.33 -5.24 -13.61
CA ASP A 129 16.58 -5.87 -13.16
C ASP A 129 16.35 -6.97 -12.10
N LEU A 130 15.09 -7.33 -11.80
CA LEU A 130 14.79 -8.37 -10.79
C LEU A 130 15.45 -9.71 -11.12
N GLU A 131 15.38 -10.16 -12.37
CA GLU A 131 16.01 -11.43 -12.79
C GLU A 131 17.53 -11.37 -12.65
N GLN A 132 18.14 -10.24 -13.01
CA GLN A 132 19.58 -10.03 -12.85
C GLN A 132 19.99 -10.15 -11.38
N TRP A 133 19.25 -9.51 -10.47
CA TRP A 133 19.52 -9.61 -9.04
C TRP A 133 19.29 -11.01 -8.49
N LEU A 134 18.21 -11.70 -8.88
CA LEU A 134 17.95 -13.08 -8.42
C LEU A 134 19.02 -14.07 -8.89
N ASN A 135 19.60 -13.83 -10.07
CA ASN A 135 20.65 -14.66 -10.66
C ASN A 135 22.06 -14.18 -10.31
N SER A 136 22.19 -13.03 -9.63
CA SER A 136 23.49 -12.59 -9.13
C SER A 136 23.96 -13.53 -8.02
N ASP A 137 25.24 -13.89 -8.04
CA ASP A 137 25.88 -14.60 -6.95
C ASP A 137 25.88 -13.69 -5.72
N PHE A 138 24.82 -13.79 -4.92
CA PHE A 138 24.89 -13.31 -3.55
C PHE A 138 25.88 -14.21 -2.81
N GLU A 139 26.73 -13.61 -1.97
CA GLU A 139 27.53 -14.28 -0.94
C GLU A 139 26.64 -14.97 0.12
N THR A 140 25.70 -15.81 -0.33
CA THR A 140 24.80 -16.66 0.48
C THR A 140 25.37 -18.08 0.59
N GLY A 141 26.62 -18.29 0.16
CA GLY A 141 27.33 -19.56 0.29
C GLY A 141 27.52 -20.04 1.73
N LYS A 142 27.05 -19.29 2.74
CA LYS A 142 27.11 -19.67 4.16
C LYS A 142 25.76 -19.83 4.87
N LEU A 143 24.62 -19.39 4.32
CA LEU A 143 23.39 -19.23 5.12
C LEU A 143 22.32 -20.30 4.91
N ILE A 144 22.44 -21.17 3.91
CA ILE A 144 21.61 -22.36 3.83
C ILE A 144 22.27 -23.44 4.70
N SER A 145 22.09 -23.31 6.02
CA SER A 145 22.42 -24.38 6.96
C SER A 145 21.70 -25.65 6.49
N LEU A 146 22.42 -26.77 6.49
CA LEU A 146 21.86 -28.11 6.26
C LEU A 146 20.63 -28.38 7.16
N GLU A 147 20.56 -27.75 8.34
CA GLU A 147 19.39 -27.82 9.23
C GLU A 147 18.13 -27.23 8.60
N LEU A 148 18.22 -26.12 7.85
CA LEU A 148 17.05 -25.49 7.24
C LEU A 148 16.48 -26.37 6.12
N GLN A 149 17.35 -27.01 5.33
CA GLN A 149 16.95 -27.98 4.32
C GLN A 149 16.36 -29.25 4.96
N ALA A 150 16.94 -29.74 6.06
CA ALA A 150 16.44 -30.89 6.79
C ALA A 150 15.06 -30.60 7.41
N ALA A 151 14.88 -29.42 8.02
CA ALA A 151 13.62 -28.98 8.61
C ALA A 151 12.52 -28.80 7.56
N ALA A 152 12.85 -28.22 6.39
CA ALA A 152 11.92 -28.10 5.27
C ALA A 152 11.52 -29.47 4.68
N ARG A 153 12.45 -30.43 4.61
CA ARG A 153 12.13 -31.80 4.18
C ARG A 153 11.27 -32.54 5.21
N ASP A 154 11.51 -32.34 6.51
CA ASP A 154 10.72 -32.98 7.55
C ASP A 154 9.29 -32.41 7.64
N SER A 155 9.11 -31.10 7.43
CA SER A 155 7.78 -30.49 7.44
C SER A 155 6.91 -30.90 6.26
N LEU A 156 7.51 -31.26 5.13
CA LEU A 156 6.81 -31.78 3.94
C LEU A 156 6.49 -33.28 4.03
N LYS A 157 7.06 -34.01 5.00
CA LYS A 157 6.70 -35.41 5.23
C LYS A 157 5.31 -35.48 5.85
N ARG A 158 4.37 -36.12 5.16
CA ARG A 158 3.10 -36.54 5.77
C ARG A 158 3.40 -37.62 6.79
N ARG A 159 3.26 -37.29 8.08
CA ARG A 159 3.32 -38.29 9.15
C ARG A 159 2.03 -39.08 9.12
N HIS A 160 2.12 -40.40 9.08
CA HIS A 160 0.95 -41.27 9.13
C HIS A 160 0.34 -41.17 10.53
N GLU A 161 -0.83 -40.55 10.63
CA GLU A 161 -1.63 -40.55 11.86
C GLU A 161 -2.41 -41.87 11.90
N THR A 162 -2.21 -42.65 12.95
CA THR A 162 -2.99 -43.87 13.18
C THR A 162 -4.43 -43.44 13.44
N HIS A 163 -5.34 -43.78 12.53
CA HIS A 163 -6.75 -43.44 12.67
C HIS A 163 -7.35 -44.17 13.88
N ILE A 164 -7.59 -43.47 14.98
CA ILE A 164 -8.39 -43.98 16.09
C ILE A 164 -9.86 -43.85 15.66
N GLY A 165 -10.43 -44.96 15.18
CA GLY A 165 -11.86 -45.02 14.90
C GLY A 165 -12.65 -44.70 16.16
N ILE A 166 -13.43 -43.61 16.12
CA ILE A 166 -14.35 -43.23 17.18
C ILE A 166 -15.48 -44.27 17.20
N GLN A 167 -15.41 -45.26 18.09
CA GLN A 167 -16.55 -46.11 18.42
C GLN A 167 -17.38 -45.44 19.52
N HIS A 168 -18.19 -44.44 19.16
CA HIS A 168 -19.27 -43.97 20.01
C HIS A 168 -20.58 -43.97 19.23
N GLY A 169 -21.39 -45.00 19.48
CA GLY A 169 -22.74 -45.11 18.97
C GLY A 169 -23.38 -46.39 19.50
N ALA A 170 -24.02 -46.32 20.67
CA ALA A 170 -24.91 -47.36 21.14
C ALA A 170 -26.30 -47.11 20.53
N LEU A 171 -26.80 -48.07 19.74
CA LEU A 171 -28.18 -48.05 19.25
C LEU A 171 -29.09 -48.52 20.38
N THR A 172 -29.84 -47.61 20.99
CA THR A 172 -30.95 -47.97 21.88
C THR A 172 -32.11 -48.48 21.03
N THR A 173 -32.33 -49.79 21.03
CA THR A 173 -33.50 -50.40 20.41
C THR A 173 -34.71 -50.22 21.34
N GLU A 174 -35.51 -49.20 21.10
CA GLU A 174 -36.92 -49.24 21.52
C GLU A 174 -37.63 -50.29 20.66
N VAL A 175 -38.27 -51.23 21.33
CA VAL A 175 -38.85 -52.45 20.76
C VAL A 175 -40.11 -52.10 19.96
N ALA A 176 -40.18 -52.59 18.73
CA ALA A 176 -41.44 -52.99 18.10
C ALA A 176 -41.24 -54.35 17.43
N ASP A 177 -42.08 -55.31 17.83
CA ASP A 177 -42.08 -56.71 17.43
C ASP A 177 -41.89 -56.92 15.92
N GLY A 178 -40.77 -57.56 15.55
CA GLY A 178 -40.45 -57.85 14.15
C GLY A 178 -39.49 -59.03 14.04
N SER A 179 -40.05 -60.23 13.90
CA SER A 179 -39.42 -61.56 13.97
C SER A 179 -38.30 -61.93 12.95
N TYR A 180 -37.53 -60.96 12.44
CA TYR A 180 -36.53 -61.19 11.38
C TYR A 180 -35.10 -61.32 11.92
N LEU A 181 -34.67 -60.45 12.84
CA LEU A 181 -33.29 -60.48 13.36
C LEU A 181 -33.04 -61.64 14.34
N SER A 182 -34.06 -62.04 15.11
CA SER A 182 -33.98 -63.21 15.99
C SER A 182 -33.87 -64.53 15.22
N LYS A 183 -34.54 -64.65 14.06
CA LYS A 183 -34.42 -65.82 13.17
C LYS A 183 -33.05 -65.89 12.49
N PHE A 184 -32.44 -64.75 12.17
CA PHE A 184 -31.10 -64.69 11.60
C PHE A 184 -30.04 -65.17 12.60
N ASN A 185 -30.11 -64.69 13.85
CA ASN A 185 -29.19 -65.10 14.91
C ASN A 185 -29.28 -66.61 15.21
N ARG A 186 -30.50 -67.18 15.20
CA ARG A 186 -30.70 -68.62 15.38
C ARG A 186 -30.12 -69.45 14.23
N LYS A 187 -30.15 -68.95 12.98
CA LYS A 187 -29.52 -69.64 11.83
C LYS A 187 -27.99 -69.62 11.90
N LEU A 188 -27.39 -68.53 12.37
CA LEU A 188 -25.94 -68.44 12.55
C LEU A 188 -25.41 -69.42 13.60
N ASN A 189 -26.16 -69.64 14.68
CA ASN A 189 -25.76 -70.59 15.72
C ASN A 189 -25.81 -72.06 15.30
N HIS A 190 -26.44 -72.40 14.16
CA HIS A 190 -26.42 -73.75 13.60
C HIS A 190 -25.27 -73.98 12.61
N ILE A 191 -24.49 -72.95 12.27
CA ILE A 191 -23.39 -73.04 11.29
C ILE A 191 -22.03 -73.29 11.99
N ASN A 192 -21.99 -73.24 13.33
CA ASN A 192 -20.81 -73.64 14.10
C ASN A 192 -20.98 -75.08 14.64
N TYR A 193 -20.75 -76.06 13.76
CA TYR A 193 -20.14 -77.36 14.04
C TYR A 193 -19.43 -77.85 12.78
#